data_AF-A0A0D6KF93-F1
#
_entry.id   AF-A0A0D6KF93-F1
#
_cell.length_a   1.000
_cell.length_b   1.000
_cell.length_c   1.000
_cell.angle_alpha   90.00
_cell.angle_beta   90.00
_cell.angle_gamma   90.00
#
_symmetry.space_group_name_H-M   'P 1'
#
loop_
_entity.id
_entity.type
_entity.pdbx_description
1 polymer ?
#
loop_
_entity_poly.entity_id
_entity_poly.type
_entity_poly.pdbx_seq_one_letter_code
_entity_poly.pdbx_strand_id
1 'polypeptide(L)'
;MSSSNSTVDLDTLNLLTPTHDSEPVELNQDHKQNKANGQNISHIEIISETEAQELRRLEATVERGLRAFWEIGQALRQIQDQRLYRQDYKNFEEYCITRWEMSRRSAYQLIEAASVYENVRHGAQILPANERQARPLTVLPPEKQREAWNKAVSTAPSGKVTSVHVAQVAKEYQQGSVVTKSRKKKTPNQQQSTNNSTKSVARSCWNCAHCSREFVDDPQSFYCYQLGKLSFIEKDGNQRAAECEFWTHQWAESDEINKSRPPLQETFTLNLQLPTYLQPLIQDAAKESGLVVVDWVAKLLKAAVLKKETSPKAQIHQNIIDVQVSEIT
;
A
#
# COMPACT_ATOMS: atom_id res chain seq x y z
N MET A 1 51.12 -14.67 8.94
CA MET A 1 52.45 -14.57 9.59
C MET A 1 52.82 -13.09 9.52
N SER A 2 52.88 -12.28 10.57
CA SER A 2 52.90 -12.55 12.01
C SER A 2 52.38 -11.30 12.74
N SER A 3 51.75 -11.57 13.87
CA SER A 3 51.30 -10.65 14.91
C SER A 3 52.45 -9.77 15.46
N SER A 4 52.14 -8.59 16.00
CA SER A 4 52.11 -8.38 17.46
C SER A 4 51.98 -6.91 17.85
N ASN A 5 51.11 -6.69 18.84
CA ASN A 5 50.81 -5.47 19.57
C ASN A 5 51.99 -4.93 20.37
N SER A 6 51.89 -3.67 20.80
CA SER A 6 52.55 -3.17 22.02
C SER A 6 51.58 -2.34 22.86
N THR A 7 51.69 -2.61 24.16
CA THR A 7 50.79 -2.37 25.29
C THR A 7 51.16 -1.07 26.02
N VAL A 8 50.13 -0.28 26.38
CA VAL A 8 49.77 0.37 27.68
C VAL A 8 50.86 0.80 28.70
N ASP A 9 50.72 2.04 29.22
CA ASP A 9 50.74 2.47 30.65
C ASP A 9 50.48 4.01 30.67
N LEU A 10 49.58 4.67 31.42
CA LEU A 10 49.02 4.59 32.78
C LEU A 10 50.04 4.77 33.92
N ASP A 11 50.33 6.03 34.28
CA ASP A 11 50.25 6.51 35.67
C ASP A 11 50.72 7.97 35.83
N THR A 12 49.81 8.83 36.28
CA THR A 12 50.14 9.81 37.34
C THR A 12 48.87 10.04 38.14
N LEU A 13 48.78 9.25 39.20
CA LEU A 13 47.80 9.27 40.27
C LEU A 13 48.05 10.42 41.26
N ASN A 14 46.99 10.69 42.04
CA ASN A 14 46.99 11.17 43.44
C ASN A 14 47.01 12.71 43.67
N LEU A 15 46.23 13.30 44.59
CA LEU A 15 45.39 12.78 45.68
C LEU A 15 44.60 13.95 46.33
N LEU A 16 43.51 13.59 47.04
CA LEU A 16 42.85 14.24 48.20
C LEU A 16 41.51 15.02 48.00
N THR A 17 40.45 14.32 48.41
CA THR A 17 39.19 14.78 49.04
C THR A 17 39.42 15.14 50.53
N PRO A 18 38.40 15.35 51.40
CA PRO A 18 37.19 16.20 51.35
C PRO A 18 37.07 17.10 52.60
N THR A 19 36.21 18.14 52.58
CA THR A 19 35.67 18.72 53.83
C THR A 19 34.15 18.84 53.78
N HIS A 20 33.56 18.22 54.80
CA HIS A 20 32.20 18.26 55.30
C HIS A 20 31.82 19.70 55.68
N ASP A 21 30.58 20.12 55.40
CA ASP A 21 29.78 20.97 56.30
C ASP A 21 28.32 20.99 55.83
N SER A 22 27.49 20.33 56.61
CA SER A 22 26.04 20.37 56.57
C SER A 22 25.59 21.08 57.84
N GLU A 23 24.62 21.99 57.75
CA GLU A 23 23.55 22.16 58.75
C GLU A 23 22.41 23.04 58.18
N PRO A 24 21.19 22.89 58.72
CA PRO A 24 19.93 22.83 57.97
C PRO A 24 19.10 24.12 58.06
N VAL A 25 18.16 24.29 57.13
CA VAL A 25 17.12 25.33 57.23
C VAL A 25 15.79 24.69 57.60
N GLU A 26 15.24 25.18 58.70
CA GLU A 26 14.06 24.69 59.42
C GLU A 26 12.73 24.81 58.67
N LEU A 27 11.84 23.93 59.13
CA LEU A 27 10.42 23.82 58.86
C LEU A 27 9.66 25.13 59.08
N ASN A 28 8.68 25.40 58.22
CA ASN A 28 7.42 25.98 58.66
C ASN A 28 6.26 25.13 58.18
N GLN A 29 5.56 24.57 59.15
CA GLN A 29 4.25 23.95 59.02
C GLN A 29 3.21 25.06 58.85
N ASP A 30 2.42 24.99 57.79
CA ASP A 30 1.06 25.52 57.81
C ASP A 30 0.11 24.47 57.22
N HIS A 31 -0.37 23.61 58.13
CA HIS A 31 -1.65 22.95 57.96
C HIS A 31 -2.76 23.99 58.02
N LYS A 32 -3.54 24.12 56.94
CA LYS A 32 -5.00 24.21 57.07
C LYS A 32 -5.71 23.71 55.81
N GLN A 33 -6.59 22.77 56.08
CA GLN A 33 -7.39 21.95 55.17
C GLN A 33 -8.13 22.74 54.09
N ASN A 34 -8.28 22.12 52.91
CA ASN A 34 -9.62 21.84 52.40
C ASN A 34 -9.65 20.51 51.65
N LYS A 35 -10.55 19.64 52.13
CA LYS A 35 -10.93 18.35 51.57
C LYS A 35 -11.64 18.55 50.21
N ALA A 36 -11.61 17.46 49.45
CA ALA A 36 -12.47 17.12 48.31
C ALA A 36 -12.09 17.75 46.96
N ASN A 37 -11.23 17.04 46.23
CA ASN A 37 -11.62 16.50 44.93
C ASN A 37 -10.69 15.33 44.58
N GLY A 38 -11.13 14.12 44.95
CA GLY A 38 -10.56 12.90 44.41
C GLY A 38 -11.07 12.72 42.99
N GLN A 39 -10.17 12.73 42.01
CA GLN A 39 -10.35 12.05 40.74
C GLN A 39 -9.01 11.91 40.02
N ASN A 40 -8.50 10.68 40.07
CA ASN A 40 -7.71 10.01 39.03
C ASN A 40 -6.32 10.60 38.69
N ILE A 41 -5.35 10.40 39.58
CA ILE A 41 -3.93 10.45 39.21
C ILE A 41 -3.59 9.07 38.63
N SER A 42 -3.41 9.05 37.32
CA SER A 42 -2.90 7.95 36.51
C SER A 42 -1.77 7.19 37.22
N HIS A 43 -1.97 5.90 37.39
CA HIS A 43 -0.94 4.95 37.83
C HIS A 43 0.20 4.97 36.80
N ILE A 44 1.28 5.70 37.08
CA ILE A 44 2.50 5.66 36.26
C ILE A 44 3.22 4.38 36.67
N GLU A 45 3.00 3.31 35.93
CA GLU A 45 3.77 2.07 36.08
C GLU A 45 5.20 2.37 35.61
N ILE A 46 6.12 2.41 36.58
CA ILE A 46 7.54 2.57 36.33
C ILE A 46 8.08 1.21 35.87
N ILE A 47 8.55 1.13 34.62
CA ILE A 47 9.18 -0.07 34.08
C ILE A 47 10.51 -0.34 34.80
N SER A 48 10.79 -1.61 35.09
CA SER A 48 12.06 -2.05 35.66
C SER A 48 13.21 -1.86 34.66
N GLU A 49 14.46 -1.78 35.15
CA GLU A 49 15.64 -1.70 34.26
C GLU A 49 15.73 -2.89 33.30
N THR A 50 15.29 -4.08 33.74
CA THR A 50 15.20 -5.28 32.90
C THR A 50 14.18 -5.12 31.78
N GLU A 51 13.00 -4.54 32.05
CA GLU A 51 11.98 -4.28 31.04
C GLU A 51 12.43 -3.16 30.08
N ALA A 52 13.09 -2.13 30.59
CA ALA A 52 13.67 -1.06 29.77
C ALA A 52 14.76 -1.62 28.82
N GLN A 53 15.61 -2.53 29.32
CA GLN A 53 16.62 -3.18 28.49
C GLN A 53 15.99 -4.07 27.41
N GLU A 54 14.93 -4.81 27.74
CA GLU A 54 14.22 -5.64 26.76
C GLU A 54 13.49 -4.79 25.71
N LEU A 55 12.86 -3.68 26.13
CA LEU A 55 12.27 -2.70 25.22
C LEU A 55 13.31 -2.20 24.21
N ARG A 56 14.49 -1.75 24.68
CA ARG A 56 15.60 -1.31 23.80
C ARG A 56 15.99 -2.39 22.79
N ARG A 57 16.06 -3.66 23.22
CA ARG A 57 16.40 -4.79 22.33
C ARG A 57 15.34 -5.04 21.26
N LEU A 58 14.06 -4.96 21.64
CA LEU A 58 12.92 -5.13 20.74
C LEU A 58 12.82 -3.97 19.74
N GLU A 59 12.99 -2.73 20.20
CA GLU A 59 13.02 -1.54 19.34
C GLU A 59 14.15 -1.62 18.30
N ALA A 60 15.35 -2.02 18.70
CA ALA A 60 16.45 -2.24 17.76
C ALA A 60 16.13 -3.32 16.70
N THR A 61 15.34 -4.33 17.07
CA THR A 61 14.87 -5.36 16.13
C THR A 61 13.84 -4.78 15.16
N VAL A 62 12.90 -3.98 15.66
CA VAL A 62 11.92 -3.27 14.83
C VAL A 62 12.62 -2.32 13.85
N GLU A 63 13.56 -1.50 14.32
CA GLU A 63 14.31 -0.57 13.49
C GLU A 63 15.08 -1.25 12.36
N ARG A 64 15.67 -2.42 12.61
CA ARG A 64 16.31 -3.22 11.57
C ARG A 64 15.29 -3.74 10.57
N GLY A 65 14.15 -4.25 11.05
CA GLY A 65 13.05 -4.72 10.20
C GLY A 65 12.49 -3.63 9.28
N LEU A 66 12.36 -2.40 9.77
CA LEU A 66 11.90 -1.24 8.97
C LEU A 66 12.88 -0.86 7.85
N ARG A 67 14.18 -1.14 8.02
CA ARG A 67 15.23 -0.88 7.02
C ARG A 67 15.46 -2.04 6.05
N ALA A 68 14.98 -3.24 6.37
CA ALA A 68 15.28 -4.46 5.62
C ALA A 68 14.91 -4.36 4.13
N PHE A 69 13.79 -3.72 3.78
CA PHE A 69 13.39 -3.60 2.37
C PHE A 69 14.39 -2.78 1.55
N TRP A 70 14.99 -1.74 2.14
CA TRP A 70 16.00 -0.90 1.48
C TRP A 70 17.29 -1.70 1.30
N GLU A 71 17.75 -2.42 2.33
CA GLU A 71 18.94 -3.28 2.24
C GLU A 71 18.78 -4.36 1.17
N ILE A 72 17.63 -5.04 1.15
CA ILE A 72 17.29 -6.04 0.14
C ILE A 72 17.28 -5.41 -1.26
N GLY A 73 16.59 -4.28 -1.43
CA GLY A 73 16.52 -3.58 -2.72
C GLY A 73 17.89 -3.15 -3.24
N GLN A 74 18.78 -2.64 -2.37
CA GLN A 74 20.15 -2.28 -2.73
C GLN A 74 20.98 -3.51 -3.14
N ALA A 75 20.87 -4.62 -2.40
CA ALA A 75 21.56 -5.86 -2.74
C ALA A 75 21.08 -6.43 -4.08
N LEU A 76 19.77 -6.48 -4.30
CA LEU A 76 19.16 -6.91 -5.56
C LEU A 76 19.63 -6.05 -6.74
N ARG A 77 19.70 -4.73 -6.54
CA ARG A 77 20.23 -3.81 -7.55
C ARG A 77 21.70 -4.09 -7.87
N GLN A 78 22.55 -4.28 -6.87
CA GLN A 78 23.97 -4.59 -7.11
C GLN A 78 24.16 -5.92 -7.84
N ILE A 79 23.39 -6.94 -7.46
CA ILE A 79 23.38 -8.25 -8.14
C ILE A 79 22.96 -8.09 -9.61
N GLN A 80 21.95 -7.25 -9.87
CA GLN A 80 21.46 -6.96 -11.21
C GLN A 80 22.49 -6.19 -12.04
N ASP A 81 22.97 -5.05 -11.54
CA ASP A 81 23.87 -4.12 -12.24
C ASP A 81 25.18 -4.80 -12.62
N GLN A 82 25.75 -5.60 -11.71
CA GLN A 82 27.00 -6.35 -11.95
C GLN A 82 26.77 -7.72 -12.59
N ARG A 83 25.50 -8.07 -12.87
CA ARG A 83 25.08 -9.37 -13.43
C ARG A 83 25.69 -10.55 -12.67
N LEU A 84 25.69 -10.52 -11.34
CA LEU A 84 26.33 -11.55 -10.49
C LEU A 84 25.61 -12.91 -10.58
N TYR A 85 24.38 -12.93 -11.07
CA TYR A 85 23.59 -14.14 -11.30
C TYR A 85 23.98 -14.92 -12.58
N ARG A 86 24.82 -14.35 -13.45
CA ARG A 86 25.08 -14.85 -14.82
C ARG A 86 25.71 -16.25 -14.92
N GLN A 87 26.26 -16.77 -13.82
CA GLN A 87 26.91 -18.09 -13.81
C GLN A 87 25.88 -19.21 -13.93
N ASP A 88 24.77 -19.12 -13.18
CA ASP A 88 23.79 -20.20 -13.04
C ASP A 88 22.42 -19.84 -13.64
N TYR A 89 22.18 -18.57 -13.99
CA TYR A 89 20.87 -18.07 -14.44
C TYR A 89 20.98 -17.24 -15.71
N LYS A 90 20.00 -17.37 -16.62
CA LYS A 90 20.01 -16.68 -17.93
C LYS A 90 19.78 -15.19 -17.80
N ASN A 91 18.86 -14.80 -16.91
CA ASN A 91 18.48 -13.42 -16.64
C ASN A 91 18.19 -13.20 -15.15
N PHE A 92 18.04 -11.94 -14.77
CA PHE A 92 17.85 -11.55 -13.37
C PHE A 92 16.49 -12.04 -12.84
N GLU A 93 15.48 -12.06 -13.71
CA GLU A 93 14.14 -12.50 -13.37
C GLU A 93 14.10 -13.98 -12.96
N GLU A 94 14.75 -14.85 -13.72
CA GLU A 94 14.89 -16.29 -13.42
C GLU A 94 15.63 -16.48 -12.09
N TYR A 95 16.69 -15.72 -11.86
CA TYR A 95 17.40 -15.72 -10.57
C TYR A 95 16.48 -15.36 -9.40
N CYS A 96 15.70 -14.27 -9.51
CA CYS A 96 14.77 -13.86 -8.45
C CYS A 96 13.70 -14.91 -8.15
N ILE A 97 13.12 -15.51 -9.20
CA ILE A 97 12.06 -16.51 -9.05
C ILE A 97 12.64 -17.79 -8.45
N THR A 98 13.73 -18.32 -9.00
CA THR A 98 14.26 -19.63 -8.61
C THR A 98 15.00 -19.59 -7.27
N ARG A 99 15.79 -18.54 -7.00
CA ARG A 99 16.62 -18.49 -5.78
C ARG A 99 15.88 -17.93 -4.56
N TRP A 100 14.95 -16.99 -4.80
CA TRP A 100 14.31 -16.20 -3.74
C TRP A 100 12.78 -16.33 -3.73
N GLU A 101 12.19 -17.16 -4.61
CA GLU A 101 10.73 -17.32 -4.74
C GLU A 101 10.01 -15.97 -4.92
N MET A 102 10.71 -15.02 -5.52
CA MET A 102 10.28 -13.64 -5.62
C MET A 102 9.88 -13.33 -7.07
N SER A 103 8.66 -12.81 -7.24
CA SER A 103 8.22 -12.38 -8.56
C SER A 103 9.12 -11.27 -9.11
N ARG A 104 9.29 -11.24 -10.43
CA ARG A 104 9.95 -10.13 -11.14
C ARG A 104 9.47 -8.77 -10.62
N ARG A 105 8.16 -8.56 -10.59
CA ARG A 105 7.55 -7.30 -10.17
C ARG A 105 7.98 -6.90 -8.76
N SER A 106 7.96 -7.84 -7.82
CA SER A 106 8.36 -7.59 -6.43
C SER A 106 9.84 -7.21 -6.33
N ALA A 107 10.72 -7.88 -7.07
CA ALA A 107 12.15 -7.56 -7.09
C ALA A 107 12.41 -6.14 -7.60
N TYR A 108 11.82 -5.76 -8.74
CA TYR A 108 11.96 -4.40 -9.27
C TYR A 108 11.33 -3.34 -8.36
N GLN A 109 10.19 -3.62 -7.71
CA GLN A 109 9.58 -2.71 -6.74
C GLN A 109 10.50 -2.45 -5.54
N LEU A 110 11.16 -3.47 -5.02
CA LEU A 110 12.16 -3.31 -3.95
C LEU A 110 13.35 -2.45 -4.40
N ILE A 111 13.87 -2.68 -5.61
CA ILE A 111 14.96 -1.89 -6.19
C ILE A 111 14.57 -0.42 -6.35
N GLU A 112 13.41 -0.14 -6.93
CA GLU A 112 12.91 1.22 -7.14
C GLU A 112 12.63 1.93 -5.81
N ALA A 113 11.98 1.25 -4.86
CA ALA A 113 11.69 1.79 -3.54
C ALA A 113 12.97 2.07 -2.73
N ALA A 114 13.98 1.20 -2.83
CA ALA A 114 15.29 1.44 -2.21
C ALA A 114 15.99 2.68 -2.80
N SER A 115 15.85 2.89 -4.12
CA SER A 115 16.39 4.09 -4.78
C SER A 115 15.71 5.37 -4.31
N VAL A 116 14.38 5.35 -4.14
CA VAL A 116 13.62 6.45 -3.53
C VAL A 116 14.06 6.68 -2.08
N TYR A 117 14.19 5.61 -1.29
CA TYR A 117 14.59 5.69 0.11
C TYR A 117 15.96 6.39 0.23
N GLU A 118 16.95 6.00 -0.56
CA GLU A 118 18.28 6.65 -0.56
C GLU A 118 18.18 8.14 -0.91
N ASN A 119 17.36 8.48 -1.89
CA ASN A 119 17.19 9.87 -2.32
C ASN A 119 16.53 10.74 -1.24
N VAL A 120 15.52 10.24 -0.53
CA VAL A 120 14.86 11.00 0.56
C VAL A 120 15.68 11.01 1.86
N ARG A 121 16.56 10.02 2.06
CA ARG A 121 17.40 9.89 3.25
C ARG A 121 18.28 11.12 3.50
N HIS A 122 18.75 11.78 2.45
CA HIS A 122 19.66 12.92 2.55
C HIS A 122 18.99 14.26 2.94
N GLY A 123 17.70 14.28 3.29
CA GLY A 123 17.03 15.53 3.69
C GLY A 123 15.73 15.37 4.47
N ALA A 124 15.34 14.15 4.86
CA ALA A 124 14.12 13.89 5.61
C ALA A 124 14.43 13.47 7.05
N GLN A 125 13.70 14.07 8.01
CA GLN A 125 13.78 13.68 9.42
C GLN A 125 13.10 12.33 9.69
N ILE A 126 12.04 12.03 8.94
CA ILE A 126 11.30 10.76 8.98
C ILE A 126 11.55 10.04 7.66
N LEU A 127 12.00 8.79 7.73
CA LEU A 127 12.27 7.96 6.57
C LEU A 127 11.09 7.02 6.27
N PRO A 128 10.93 6.57 5.01
CA PRO A 128 9.93 5.56 4.69
C PRO A 128 10.17 4.28 5.51
N ALA A 129 9.18 3.88 6.27
CA ALA A 129 9.22 2.71 7.15
C ALA A 129 9.04 1.38 6.39
N ASN A 130 8.53 1.44 5.15
CA ASN A 130 8.35 0.27 4.30
C ASN A 130 8.32 0.64 2.81
N GLU A 131 8.48 -0.38 1.95
CA GLU A 131 8.43 -0.28 0.48
C GLU A 131 7.16 0.45 -0.01
N ARG A 132 6.00 0.17 0.61
CA ARG A 132 4.71 0.70 0.17
C ARG A 132 4.58 2.22 0.34
N GLN A 133 5.31 2.80 1.29
CA GLN A 133 5.39 4.26 1.46
C GLN A 133 6.32 4.91 0.43
N ALA A 134 7.40 4.25 0.04
CA ALA A 134 8.36 4.78 -0.94
C ALA A 134 7.87 4.61 -2.39
N ARG A 135 7.21 3.49 -2.69
CA ARG A 135 6.76 3.12 -4.05
C ARG A 135 5.96 4.21 -4.78
N PRO A 136 5.01 4.94 -4.18
CA PRO A 136 4.26 5.96 -4.91
C PRO A 136 5.11 7.13 -5.41
N LEU A 137 6.33 7.30 -4.91
CA LEU A 137 7.25 8.35 -5.34
C LEU A 137 8.12 7.93 -6.53
N THR A 138 8.19 6.64 -6.89
CA THR A 138 9.10 6.15 -7.96
C THR A 138 8.78 6.77 -9.32
N VAL A 139 7.53 7.19 -9.51
CA VAL A 139 7.02 7.88 -10.71
C VAL A 139 7.42 9.36 -10.81
N LEU A 140 7.99 9.93 -9.76
CA LEU A 140 8.44 11.32 -9.73
C LEU A 140 9.94 11.41 -10.04
N PRO A 141 10.41 12.52 -10.65
CA PRO A 141 11.84 12.77 -10.78
C PRO A 141 12.50 12.94 -9.39
N PRO A 142 13.79 12.62 -9.23
CA PRO A 142 14.47 12.60 -7.92
C PRO A 142 14.29 13.87 -7.08
N GLU A 143 14.34 15.03 -7.70
CA GLU A 143 14.12 16.31 -7.04
C GLU A 143 12.73 16.39 -6.37
N LYS A 144 11.68 16.01 -7.11
CA LYS A 144 10.30 16.06 -6.63
C LYS A 144 9.98 14.95 -5.64
N GLN A 145 10.72 13.85 -5.63
CA GLN A 145 10.54 12.80 -4.63
C GLN A 145 10.81 13.33 -3.21
N ARG A 146 11.88 14.13 -3.04
CA ARG A 146 12.25 14.73 -1.75
C ARG A 146 11.19 15.72 -1.29
N GLU A 147 10.75 16.61 -2.17
CA GLU A 147 9.70 17.58 -1.89
C GLU A 147 8.37 16.91 -1.54
N ALA A 148 7.95 15.93 -2.35
CA ALA A 148 6.70 15.21 -2.14
C ALA A 148 6.74 14.40 -0.83
N TRP A 149 7.88 13.79 -0.49
CA TRP A 149 8.04 13.10 0.78
C TRP A 149 7.94 14.06 1.97
N ASN A 150 8.66 15.18 1.94
CA ASN A 150 8.59 16.19 3.00
C ASN A 150 7.17 16.75 3.15
N LYS A 151 6.46 16.99 2.04
CA LYS A 151 5.06 17.39 2.09
C LYS A 151 4.21 16.30 2.73
N ALA A 152 4.37 15.04 2.34
CA ALA A 152 3.61 13.93 2.91
C ALA A 152 3.86 13.73 4.41
N VAL A 153 5.08 13.98 4.88
CA VAL A 153 5.41 14.00 6.32
C VAL A 153 4.70 15.15 7.03
N SER A 154 4.74 16.36 6.47
CA SER A 154 4.12 17.56 7.09
C SER A 154 2.59 17.54 7.11
N THR A 155 1.96 16.88 6.15
CA THR A 155 0.49 16.81 6.01
C THR A 155 -0.09 15.49 6.47
N ALA A 156 0.71 14.66 7.14
CA ALA A 156 0.32 13.31 7.53
C ALA A 156 -0.94 13.33 8.43
N PRO A 157 -2.03 12.63 8.04
CA PRO A 157 -3.22 12.57 8.86
C PRO A 157 -2.89 11.88 10.20
N SER A 158 -3.23 12.54 11.31
CA SER A 158 -2.94 12.07 12.67
C SER A 158 -1.45 11.79 12.94
N GLY A 159 -0.54 12.47 12.23
CA GLY A 159 0.91 12.33 12.40
C GLY A 159 1.50 11.02 11.88
N LYS A 160 0.71 10.18 11.18
CA LYS A 160 1.18 8.90 10.62
C LYS A 160 1.25 8.97 9.10
N VAL A 161 2.45 8.77 8.55
CA VAL A 161 2.67 8.73 7.11
C VAL A 161 2.14 7.40 6.56
N THR A 162 1.00 7.42 5.89
CA THR A 162 0.43 6.21 5.25
C THR A 162 0.77 6.16 3.77
N SER A 163 0.85 4.96 3.19
CA SER A 163 1.13 4.79 1.75
C SER A 163 0.07 5.44 0.86
N VAL A 164 -1.20 5.46 1.30
CA VAL A 164 -2.31 6.10 0.59
C VAL A 164 -2.12 7.61 0.55
N HIS A 165 -1.74 8.21 1.68
CA HIS A 165 -1.46 9.63 1.77
C HIS A 165 -0.26 10.03 0.89
N VAL A 166 0.82 9.25 0.93
CA VAL A 166 1.99 9.51 0.07
C VAL A 166 1.62 9.40 -1.40
N ALA A 167 0.78 8.43 -1.79
CA ALA A 167 0.30 8.32 -3.16
C ALA A 167 -0.55 9.52 -3.61
N GLN A 168 -1.40 10.04 -2.73
CA GLN A 168 -2.19 11.24 -2.99
C GLN A 168 -1.27 12.46 -3.22
N VAL A 169 -0.30 12.67 -2.34
CA VAL A 169 0.68 13.75 -2.48
C VAL A 169 1.50 13.58 -3.77
N ALA A 170 1.98 12.38 -4.08
CA ALA A 170 2.74 12.13 -5.30
C ALA A 170 1.94 12.49 -6.57
N LYS A 171 0.64 12.15 -6.58
CA LYS A 171 -0.27 12.49 -7.68
C LYS A 171 -0.43 14.01 -7.87
N GLU A 172 -0.48 14.77 -6.79
CA GLU A 172 -0.52 16.24 -6.86
C GLU A 172 0.73 16.81 -7.54
N TYR A 173 1.92 16.27 -7.25
CA TYR A 173 3.17 16.69 -7.91
C TYR A 173 3.22 16.30 -9.39
N GLN A 174 2.60 15.17 -9.77
CA GLN A 174 2.44 14.80 -11.17
C GLN A 174 1.53 15.79 -11.92
N GLN A 175 0.40 16.18 -11.31
CA GLN A 175 -0.60 17.05 -11.91
C GLN A 175 -0.16 18.54 -11.93
N GLY A 176 0.55 19.00 -10.89
CA GLY A 176 1.12 20.35 -10.82
C GLY A 176 2.24 20.62 -11.83
N SER A 177 2.82 19.56 -12.41
CA SER A 177 3.82 19.66 -13.49
C SER A 177 3.21 20.08 -14.85
N VAL A 178 1.88 20.14 -14.95
CA VAL A 178 1.16 20.44 -16.20
C VAL A 178 0.83 21.94 -16.35
N VAL A 179 0.98 22.76 -15.29
CA VAL A 179 0.54 24.17 -15.29
C VAL A 179 1.70 25.16 -15.51
N THR A 180 2.63 24.90 -16.43
CA THR A 180 3.47 25.96 -17.04
C THR A 180 4.01 25.54 -18.42
N LYS A 181 3.13 25.17 -19.36
CA LYS A 181 3.36 25.44 -20.79
C LYS A 181 2.02 25.78 -21.45
N SER A 182 1.80 27.07 -21.63
CA SER A 182 0.73 27.62 -22.45
C SER A 182 0.86 27.05 -23.87
N ARG A 183 0.05 26.05 -24.25
CA ARG A 183 0.02 25.54 -25.61
C ARG A 183 -0.91 26.42 -26.45
N LYS A 184 -0.36 27.53 -26.96
CA LYS A 184 -0.91 28.19 -28.15
C LYS A 184 -0.90 27.17 -29.30
N LYS A 185 -2.06 26.97 -29.92
CA LYS A 185 -2.18 26.30 -31.22
C LYS A 185 -1.22 26.94 -32.22
N LYS A 186 -0.21 26.18 -32.66
CA LYS A 186 0.35 26.31 -34.00
C LYS A 186 0.74 24.93 -34.51
N THR A 187 0.09 24.54 -35.60
CA THR A 187 0.55 23.58 -36.60
C THR A 187 1.97 23.93 -37.03
N PRO A 188 2.84 22.93 -37.25
CA PRO A 188 3.47 22.80 -38.57
C PRO A 188 3.50 21.33 -39.00
N ASN A 189 2.93 21.01 -40.15
CA ASN A 189 3.60 20.99 -41.45
C ASN A 189 4.86 20.11 -41.48
N GLN A 190 4.72 19.01 -42.21
CA GLN A 190 5.72 18.02 -42.53
C GLN A 190 6.80 18.66 -43.41
N GLN A 191 8.06 18.54 -43.02
CA GLN A 191 9.12 18.33 -44.00
C GLN A 191 10.01 17.18 -43.54
N GLN A 192 10.21 16.29 -44.51
CA GLN A 192 10.88 15.02 -44.45
C GLN A 192 12.34 15.20 -44.06
N SER A 193 12.83 14.29 -43.21
CA SER A 193 14.14 13.72 -43.47
C SER A 193 14.06 12.22 -43.25
N THR A 194 14.43 11.54 -44.31
CA THR A 194 14.29 10.13 -44.61
C THR A 194 15.08 9.23 -43.67
N ASN A 195 14.45 8.18 -43.16
CA ASN A 195 15.03 6.84 -43.15
C ASN A 195 13.91 5.80 -43.02
N ASN A 196 13.71 5.07 -44.12
CA ASN A 196 12.77 3.98 -44.28
C ASN A 196 13.05 2.86 -43.26
N SER A 197 12.08 2.61 -42.39
CA SER A 197 11.70 1.25 -42.02
C SER A 197 10.25 1.28 -41.59
N THR A 198 9.39 0.61 -42.34
CA THR A 198 7.96 0.39 -42.13
C THR A 198 7.66 0.04 -40.67
N LYS A 199 7.28 1.04 -39.86
CA LYS A 199 6.76 0.80 -38.51
C LYS A 199 5.35 0.23 -38.65
N SER A 200 5.28 -1.10 -38.60
CA SER A 200 4.07 -1.84 -38.25
C SER A 200 3.43 -1.18 -37.03
N VAL A 201 2.23 -0.62 -37.20
CA VAL A 201 1.41 -0.15 -36.08
C VAL A 201 1.01 -1.40 -35.30
N ALA A 202 1.71 -1.68 -34.20
CA ALA A 202 1.44 -2.85 -33.39
C ALA A 202 -0.01 -2.81 -32.88
N ARG A 203 -0.84 -3.75 -33.35
CA ARG A 203 -2.21 -3.97 -32.89
C ARG A 203 -2.13 -4.52 -31.47
N SER A 204 -2.61 -3.78 -30.47
CA SER A 204 -2.52 -4.18 -29.06
C SER A 204 -3.86 -4.00 -28.34
N CYS A 205 -4.36 -5.00 -27.61
CA CYS A 205 -5.58 -4.93 -26.78
C CYS A 205 -5.69 -3.64 -25.97
N TRP A 206 -4.56 -3.07 -25.55
CA TRP A 206 -4.48 -1.80 -24.83
C TRP A 206 -4.99 -0.58 -25.63
N ASN A 207 -4.84 -0.62 -26.95
CA ASN A 207 -5.30 0.41 -27.89
C ASN A 207 -6.73 0.14 -28.37
N CYS A 208 -7.38 -0.95 -27.94
CA CYS A 208 -8.76 -1.27 -28.30
C CYS A 208 -9.75 -0.31 -27.61
N ALA A 209 -10.83 0.05 -28.30
CA ALA A 209 -11.94 0.79 -27.72
C ALA A 209 -12.65 0.03 -26.58
N HIS A 210 -12.62 -1.30 -26.60
CA HIS A 210 -13.23 -2.13 -25.55
C HIS A 210 -12.34 -2.35 -24.33
N CYS A 211 -11.10 -1.85 -24.31
CA CYS A 211 -10.25 -1.94 -23.13
C CYS A 211 -10.68 -0.91 -22.08
N SER A 212 -11.00 -1.36 -20.87
CA SER A 212 -11.12 -0.48 -19.73
C SER A 212 -9.76 0.16 -19.44
N ARG A 213 -9.76 1.47 -19.25
CA ARG A 213 -8.59 2.23 -18.80
C ARG A 213 -8.54 2.38 -17.28
N GLU A 214 -9.55 1.86 -16.59
CA GLU A 214 -9.62 1.88 -15.13
C GLU A 214 -8.88 0.68 -14.56
N PHE A 215 -8.08 0.96 -13.53
CA PHE A 215 -7.12 0.04 -12.95
C PHE A 215 -7.84 -1.19 -12.38
N VAL A 216 -7.53 -2.36 -12.95
CA VAL A 216 -7.86 -3.64 -12.32
C VAL A 216 -6.91 -3.81 -11.13
N ASP A 217 -7.40 -4.24 -9.97
CA ASP A 217 -6.61 -4.46 -8.74
C ASP A 217 -5.42 -5.43 -8.95
N ASP A 218 -5.49 -6.22 -10.02
CA ASP A 218 -4.45 -7.13 -10.46
C ASP A 218 -3.71 -6.58 -11.70
N PRO A 219 -2.41 -6.29 -11.61
CA PRO A 219 -1.61 -5.80 -12.72
C PRO A 219 -1.38 -6.80 -13.85
N GLN A 220 -1.73 -8.07 -13.65
CA GLN A 220 -1.67 -9.12 -14.66
C GLN A 220 -3.00 -9.29 -15.39
N SER A 221 -4.01 -8.50 -15.05
CA SER A 221 -5.32 -8.55 -15.67
C SER A 221 -5.74 -7.19 -16.21
N PHE A 222 -6.52 -7.19 -17.29
CA PHE A 222 -7.24 -6.01 -17.78
C PHE A 222 -8.70 -6.37 -18.00
N TYR A 223 -9.58 -5.37 -17.99
CA TYR A 223 -11.00 -5.59 -18.23
C TYR A 223 -11.36 -5.18 -19.66
N CYS A 224 -11.92 -6.10 -20.44
CA CYS A 224 -12.53 -5.85 -21.73
C CYS A 224 -14.04 -5.71 -21.56
N TYR A 225 -14.66 -4.64 -22.04
CA TYR A 225 -16.11 -4.45 -21.94
C TYR A 225 -16.92 -5.52 -22.70
N GLN A 226 -16.32 -6.25 -23.64
CA GLN A 226 -16.99 -7.32 -24.39
C GLN A 226 -16.68 -8.73 -23.84
N LEU A 227 -15.50 -8.94 -23.27
CA LEU A 227 -15.00 -10.26 -22.88
C LEU A 227 -14.77 -10.41 -21.36
N GLY A 228 -15.03 -9.36 -20.58
CA GLY A 228 -14.80 -9.35 -19.13
C GLY A 228 -13.32 -9.25 -18.76
N LYS A 229 -12.96 -9.80 -17.59
CA LYS A 229 -11.58 -9.78 -17.08
C LYS A 229 -10.71 -10.77 -17.84
N LEU A 230 -9.61 -10.30 -18.42
CA LEU A 230 -8.66 -11.07 -19.21
C LEU A 230 -7.25 -10.98 -18.62
N SER A 231 -6.50 -12.09 -18.66
CA SER A 231 -5.14 -12.19 -18.10
C SER A 231 -4.06 -11.96 -19.17
N PHE A 232 -3.03 -11.17 -18.84
CA PHE A 232 -1.82 -10.98 -19.66
C PHE A 232 -0.85 -12.16 -19.59
N ILE A 233 -1.03 -13.10 -18.65
CA ILE A 233 -0.15 -14.27 -18.53
C ILE A 233 -0.47 -15.30 -19.61
N GLU A 234 -1.76 -15.51 -19.89
CA GLU A 234 -2.20 -16.56 -20.82
C GLU A 234 -1.84 -16.23 -22.27
N LYS A 235 -1.94 -14.95 -22.65
CA LYS A 235 -1.59 -14.41 -23.96
C LYS A 235 -1.14 -12.96 -23.83
N ASP A 236 -0.30 -12.47 -24.73
CA ASP A 236 0.05 -11.05 -24.75
C ASP A 236 -1.04 -10.20 -25.45
N GLY A 237 -1.00 -8.89 -25.23
CA GLY A 237 -2.02 -7.97 -25.74
C GLY A 237 -2.05 -7.87 -27.27
N ASN A 238 -0.95 -8.14 -27.96
CA ASN A 238 -0.92 -8.09 -29.43
C ASN A 238 -1.50 -9.36 -30.04
N GLN A 239 -1.16 -10.52 -29.47
CA GLN A 239 -1.72 -11.79 -29.90
C GLN A 239 -3.24 -11.82 -29.76
N ARG A 240 -3.77 -11.37 -28.60
CA ARG A 240 -5.22 -11.24 -28.44
C ARG A 240 -5.85 -10.27 -29.44
N ALA A 241 -5.20 -9.15 -29.73
CA ALA A 241 -5.71 -8.20 -30.70
C ALA A 241 -5.78 -8.80 -32.11
N ALA A 242 -4.85 -9.69 -32.46
CA ALA A 242 -4.86 -10.38 -33.74
C ALA A 242 -5.95 -11.47 -33.84
N GLU A 243 -6.28 -12.11 -32.73
CA GLU A 243 -7.23 -13.23 -32.65
C GLU A 243 -8.66 -12.81 -32.22
N CYS A 244 -8.89 -11.53 -31.91
CA CYS A 244 -10.15 -11.07 -31.33
C CYS A 244 -11.16 -10.59 -32.39
N GLU A 245 -12.33 -11.22 -32.42
CA GLU A 245 -13.44 -10.88 -33.33
C GLU A 245 -14.05 -9.50 -33.06
N PHE A 246 -13.86 -8.96 -31.85
CA PHE A 246 -14.37 -7.64 -31.41
C PHE A 246 -13.32 -6.52 -31.52
N TRP A 247 -12.17 -6.79 -32.14
CA TRP A 247 -11.06 -5.86 -32.16
C TRP A 247 -11.38 -4.55 -32.91
N THR A 248 -11.31 -3.42 -32.19
CA THR A 248 -11.51 -2.08 -32.76
C THR A 248 -10.39 -1.14 -32.34
N HIS A 249 -9.47 -0.84 -33.27
CA HIS A 249 -8.32 0.03 -33.02
C HIS A 249 -8.74 1.50 -32.84
N GLN A 250 -7.98 2.24 -32.05
CA GLN A 250 -8.23 3.62 -31.57
C GLN A 250 -8.40 4.72 -32.65
N TRP A 251 -8.55 4.37 -33.92
CA TRP A 251 -8.79 5.31 -35.04
C TRP A 251 -10.18 5.22 -35.66
N ALA A 252 -11.05 4.34 -35.16
CA ALA A 252 -12.48 4.41 -35.45
C ALA A 252 -13.14 5.34 -34.42
N GLU A 253 -13.04 6.65 -34.62
CA GLU A 253 -14.04 7.57 -34.08
C GLU A 253 -15.36 7.26 -34.80
N SER A 254 -16.10 6.27 -34.31
CA SER A 254 -17.48 6.04 -34.70
C SER A 254 -18.36 6.17 -33.47
N ASP A 255 -19.31 7.09 -33.53
CA ASP A 255 -20.34 7.37 -32.52
C ASP A 255 -21.17 6.13 -32.15
N GLU A 256 -21.09 5.04 -32.92
CA GLU A 256 -21.75 3.76 -32.65
C GLU A 256 -21.10 2.98 -31.49
N ILE A 257 -19.80 3.16 -31.25
CA ILE A 257 -19.06 2.48 -30.18
C ILE A 257 -19.35 3.15 -28.82
N ASN A 258 -19.54 4.47 -28.80
CA ASN A 258 -19.93 5.19 -27.59
C ASN A 258 -21.37 4.86 -27.16
N LYS A 259 -22.27 4.56 -28.11
CA LYS A 259 -23.66 4.16 -27.83
C LYS A 259 -23.81 2.70 -27.37
N SER A 260 -22.87 1.83 -27.72
CA SER A 260 -22.84 0.42 -27.30
C SER A 260 -22.08 0.18 -26.00
N ARG A 261 -21.51 1.23 -25.39
CA ARG A 261 -20.91 1.15 -24.07
C ARG A 261 -22.03 0.92 -23.04
N PRO A 262 -22.09 -0.24 -22.36
CA PRO A 262 -23.02 -0.40 -21.26
C PRO A 262 -22.68 0.68 -20.23
N PRO A 263 -23.67 1.43 -19.70
CA PRO A 263 -23.40 2.38 -18.64
C PRO A 263 -22.68 1.63 -17.52
N LEU A 264 -21.55 2.18 -17.07
CA LEU A 264 -20.80 1.68 -15.92
C LEU A 264 -21.80 1.51 -14.79
N GLN A 265 -22.16 0.27 -14.44
CA GLN A 265 -22.91 0.04 -13.22
C GLN A 265 -21.97 0.43 -12.08
N GLU A 266 -22.28 1.52 -11.40
CA GLU A 266 -21.59 1.94 -10.19
C GLU A 266 -21.70 0.80 -9.18
N THR A 267 -20.62 0.02 -9.06
CA THR A 267 -20.52 -1.06 -8.08
C THR A 267 -19.66 -0.57 -6.93
N PHE A 268 -20.00 -1.00 -5.71
CA PHE A 268 -19.22 -0.71 -4.51
C PHE A 268 -18.99 -2.03 -3.75
N THR A 269 -17.92 -2.10 -2.96
CA THR A 269 -17.58 -3.28 -2.17
C THR A 269 -18.24 -3.21 -0.79
N LEU A 270 -19.00 -4.24 -0.43
CA LEU A 270 -19.54 -4.43 0.92
C LEU A 270 -18.82 -5.60 1.59
N ASN A 271 -18.11 -5.34 2.69
CA ASN A 271 -17.46 -6.37 3.50
C ASN A 271 -18.33 -6.72 4.70
N LEU A 272 -18.71 -8.00 4.85
CA LEU A 272 -19.50 -8.50 5.97
C LEU A 272 -18.71 -9.57 6.73
N GLN A 273 -18.68 -9.45 8.05
CA GLN A 273 -18.18 -10.51 8.94
C GLN A 273 -19.37 -11.32 9.42
N LEU A 274 -19.48 -12.56 8.93
CA LEU A 274 -20.56 -13.48 9.29
C LEU A 274 -20.01 -14.63 10.14
N PRO A 275 -20.80 -15.16 11.08
CA PRO A 275 -20.44 -16.38 11.80
C PRO A 275 -20.06 -17.53 10.86
N THR A 276 -19.01 -18.27 11.21
CA THR A 276 -18.42 -19.33 10.38
C THR A 276 -19.40 -20.47 10.07
N TYR A 277 -20.35 -20.75 10.96
CA TYR A 277 -21.36 -21.79 10.75
C TYR A 277 -22.32 -21.49 9.58
N LEU A 278 -22.44 -20.22 9.17
CA LEU A 278 -23.31 -19.83 8.05
C LEU A 278 -22.69 -20.13 6.68
N GLN A 279 -21.37 -20.31 6.62
CA GLN A 279 -20.66 -20.56 5.36
C GLN A 279 -21.19 -21.80 4.60
N PRO A 280 -21.29 -23.00 5.20
CA PRO A 280 -21.82 -24.17 4.49
C PRO A 280 -23.28 -23.98 4.08
N LEU A 281 -24.10 -23.37 4.95
CA LEU A 281 -25.53 -23.13 4.69
C LEU A 281 -25.75 -22.20 3.49
N ILE A 282 -24.94 -21.14 3.37
CA ILE A 282 -24.99 -20.21 2.24
C ILE A 282 -24.53 -20.89 0.95
N GLN A 283 -23.50 -21.75 1.02
CA GLN A 283 -23.01 -22.50 -0.14
C GLN A 283 -24.06 -23.48 -0.65
N ASP A 284 -24.72 -24.21 0.25
CA ASP A 284 -25.78 -25.15 -0.10
C ASP A 284 -26.98 -24.43 -0.71
N ALA A 285 -27.44 -23.33 -0.10
CA ALA A 285 -28.55 -22.54 -0.60
C ALA A 285 -28.26 -21.89 -1.98
N ALA A 286 -27.01 -21.47 -2.21
CA ALA A 286 -26.56 -20.97 -3.51
C ALA A 286 -26.59 -22.07 -4.57
N LYS A 287 -26.11 -23.28 -4.22
CA LYS A 287 -26.10 -24.45 -5.08
C LYS A 287 -27.51 -24.92 -5.45
N GLU A 288 -28.42 -24.97 -4.49
CA GLU A 288 -29.85 -25.29 -4.73
C GLU A 288 -30.51 -24.29 -5.67
N SER A 289 -30.08 -23.02 -5.61
CA SER A 289 -30.56 -21.96 -6.49
C SER A 289 -29.87 -21.93 -7.86
N GLY A 290 -28.90 -22.82 -8.11
CA GLY A 290 -28.10 -22.85 -9.34
C GLY A 290 -27.21 -21.61 -9.54
N LEU A 291 -26.87 -20.90 -8.47
CA LEU A 291 -26.10 -19.65 -8.50
C LEU A 291 -24.76 -19.82 -7.78
N VAL A 292 -23.78 -19.03 -8.18
CA VAL A 292 -22.55 -18.86 -7.40
C VAL A 292 -22.89 -18.05 -6.14
N VAL A 293 -22.19 -18.31 -5.02
CA VAL A 293 -22.45 -17.66 -3.73
C VAL A 293 -22.57 -16.14 -3.84
N VAL A 294 -21.70 -15.50 -4.62
CA VAL A 294 -21.73 -14.03 -4.80
C VAL A 294 -23.02 -13.56 -5.46
N ASP A 295 -23.45 -14.22 -6.55
CA ASP A 295 -24.67 -13.88 -7.27
C ASP A 295 -25.93 -14.18 -6.43
N TRP A 296 -25.88 -15.26 -5.65
CA TRP A 296 -26.94 -15.62 -4.73
C TRP A 296 -27.11 -14.57 -3.63
N VAL A 297 -26.01 -14.14 -3.00
CA VAL A 297 -26.03 -13.08 -1.97
C VAL A 297 -26.47 -11.74 -2.57
N ALA A 298 -26.00 -11.38 -3.76
CA ALA A 298 -26.42 -10.16 -4.45
C ALA A 298 -27.92 -10.16 -4.75
N LYS A 299 -28.47 -11.31 -5.21
CA LYS A 299 -29.91 -11.49 -5.44
C LYS A 299 -30.72 -11.38 -4.14
N LEU A 300 -30.22 -11.95 -3.05
CA LEU A 300 -30.84 -11.88 -1.74
C LEU A 300 -30.89 -10.43 -1.21
N LEU A 301 -29.76 -9.71 -1.29
CA LEU A 301 -29.67 -8.30 -0.91
C LEU A 301 -30.60 -7.43 -1.75
N LYS A 302 -30.63 -7.64 -3.06
CA LYS A 302 -31.53 -6.92 -3.98
C LYS A 302 -33.00 -7.15 -3.61
N ALA A 303 -33.39 -8.40 -3.33
CA ALA A 303 -34.76 -8.73 -2.93
C ALA A 303 -35.11 -8.13 -1.55
N ALA A 304 -34.18 -8.13 -0.60
CA ALA A 304 -34.38 -7.55 0.73
C ALA A 304 -34.55 -6.02 0.70
N VAL A 305 -33.76 -5.34 -0.15
CA VAL A 305 -33.84 -3.88 -0.32
C VAL A 305 -35.13 -3.48 -1.06
N LEU A 306 -35.49 -4.18 -2.14
CA LEU A 306 -36.69 -3.87 -2.93
C LEU A 306 -38.01 -4.19 -2.18
N LYS A 307 -38.02 -5.18 -1.28
CA LYS A 307 -39.20 -5.46 -0.42
C LYS A 307 -39.55 -4.29 0.52
N LYS A 308 -38.60 -3.39 0.80
CA LYS A 308 -38.80 -2.24 1.69
C LYS A 308 -39.54 -1.07 1.03
N GLU A 309 -39.68 -1.07 -0.30
CA GLU A 309 -40.33 0.01 -1.05
C GLU A 309 -41.82 -0.25 -1.35
N THR A 310 -42.35 -1.45 -1.08
CA THR A 310 -43.73 -1.84 -1.45
C THR A 310 -44.61 -2.26 -0.27
N SER A 311 -44.61 -1.51 0.84
CA SER A 311 -45.70 -1.65 1.81
C SER A 311 -46.13 -0.30 2.43
N PRO A 312 -47.41 0.10 2.27
CA PRO A 312 -47.96 1.28 2.93
C PRO A 312 -48.26 1.01 4.41
N LYS A 313 -48.24 2.09 5.22
CA LYS A 313 -48.61 2.13 6.64
C LYS A 313 -49.84 1.27 6.97
N ALA A 314 -49.70 0.32 7.91
CA ALA A 314 -50.81 -0.15 8.76
C ALA A 314 -50.27 -0.77 10.07
N GLN A 315 -50.99 -0.48 11.15
CA GLN A 315 -50.70 -0.72 12.56
C GLN A 315 -50.47 -2.18 13.01
N ILE A 316 -49.66 -2.29 14.08
CA ILE A 316 -49.88 -3.02 15.35
C ILE A 316 -50.46 -4.44 15.24
N HIS A 317 -49.65 -5.43 15.62
CA HIS A 317 -50.05 -6.39 16.64
C HIS A 317 -48.83 -6.93 17.40
N GLN A 318 -48.76 -6.59 18.69
CA GLN A 318 -48.04 -7.40 19.68
C GLN A 318 -48.53 -8.86 19.56
N ASN A 319 -47.58 -9.78 19.53
CA ASN A 319 -47.70 -11.09 20.18
C ASN A 319 -46.29 -11.60 20.50
N ILE A 320 -45.87 -11.28 21.72
CA ILE A 320 -44.91 -12.04 22.49
C ILE A 320 -45.58 -13.40 22.74
N ILE A 321 -44.94 -14.49 22.31
CA ILE A 321 -45.27 -15.84 22.78
C ILE A 321 -43.98 -16.48 23.29
N ASP A 322 -44.14 -17.06 24.47
CA ASP A 322 -43.18 -17.50 25.48
C ASP A 322 -42.03 -18.39 25.02
N VAL A 323 -40.88 -18.14 25.63
CA VAL A 323 -39.83 -19.14 25.85
C VAL A 323 -40.18 -19.89 27.14
N GLN A 324 -40.56 -21.17 27.01
CA GLN A 324 -40.56 -22.10 28.14
C GLN A 324 -39.12 -22.59 28.35
N VAL A 325 -38.54 -22.22 29.49
CA VAL A 325 -37.32 -22.81 30.04
C VAL A 325 -37.71 -24.12 30.72
N SER A 326 -37.07 -25.23 30.35
CA SER A 326 -37.12 -26.47 31.12
C SER A 326 -35.74 -26.73 31.70
N GLU A 327 -35.59 -26.43 32.98
CA GLU A 327 -34.55 -27.00 33.84
C GLU A 327 -34.83 -28.50 34.02
N ILE A 328 -33.80 -29.32 33.85
CA ILE A 328 -33.80 -30.70 34.36
C ILE A 328 -32.70 -30.77 35.41
N THR A 329 -33.18 -31.10 36.61
CA THR A 329 -32.51 -31.50 37.85
C THR A 329 -31.28 -32.39 37.69
#